data_AF-A0A6G3ZB15-F1
#
_entry.id   AF-A0A6G3ZB15-F1
#
_cell.length_a   1.000
_cell.length_b   1.000
_cell.length_c   1.000
_cell.angle_alpha   90.00
_cell.angle_beta   90.00
_cell.angle_gamma   90.00
#
_symmetry.space_group_name_H-M   'P 1'
#
loop_
_entity.id
_entity.type
_entity.pdbx_description
1 polymer ?
#
loop_
_entity_poly.entity_id
_entity_poly.type
_entity_poly.pdbx_seq_one_letter_code
_entity_poly.pdbx_strand_id
1 'polypeptide(L)' 'MERTSPSLSIEHASPLASLRKRDAKALEEFFNDDQIQETALDIHRCLARLYPEPCWEDEPYDFLHGYI' A
#
# COMPACT_ATOMS: atom_id res chain seq x y z
N MET A 1 -25.17 16.15 -37.96
CA MET A 1 -25.45 15.68 -36.59
C MET A 1 -24.11 15.54 -35.89
N GLU A 2 -23.66 16.59 -35.20
CA GLU A 2 -22.44 16.54 -34.40
C GLU A 2 -22.74 15.81 -33.09
N ARG A 3 -22.00 14.73 -32.82
CA ARG A 3 -22.04 14.06 -31.53
C ARG A 3 -21.10 14.80 -30.61
N THR A 4 -21.64 15.65 -29.74
CA THR A 4 -20.90 16.23 -28.63
C THR A 4 -20.61 15.12 -27.62
N SER A 5 -19.39 14.58 -27.66
CA SER A 5 -18.90 13.68 -26.62
C SER A 5 -18.88 14.44 -25.29
N PRO A 6 -19.56 13.96 -24.23
CA PRO A 6 -19.43 14.58 -22.93
C PRO A 6 -17.98 14.35 -22.46
N SER A 7 -17.24 15.44 -22.25
CA SER A 7 -15.96 15.39 -21.56
C SER A 7 -16.23 14.88 -20.14
N LEU A 8 -15.76 13.68 -19.82
CA LEU A 8 -15.76 13.17 -18.45
C LEU A 8 -14.87 14.11 -17.63
N SER A 9 -15.49 14.99 -16.84
CA SER A 9 -14.79 15.74 -15.81
C SER A 9 -14.14 14.73 -14.87
N ILE A 10 -12.82 14.78 -14.74
CA ILE A 10 -12.07 13.97 -13.78
C ILE A 10 -12.42 14.55 -12.40
N GLU A 11 -13.51 14.06 -11.82
CA GLU A 11 -13.90 14.38 -10.45
C GLU A 11 -12.94 13.62 -9.53
N HIS A 12 -11.91 14.33 -9.04
CA HIS A 12 -11.07 13.82 -7.98
C HIS A 12 -11.91 13.65 -6.70
N ALA A 13 -11.62 12.62 -5.92
CA ALA A 13 -12.25 12.44 -4.62
C ALA A 13 -12.00 13.70 -3.75
N SER A 14 -13.05 14.18 -3.09
CA SER A 14 -12.92 15.29 -2.15
C SER A 14 -11.85 14.97 -1.09
N PRO A 15 -11.02 15.95 -0.69
CA PRO A 15 -10.00 15.74 0.33
C PRO A 15 -10.62 15.11 1.58
N LEU A 16 -9.99 14.04 2.07
CA LEU A 16 -10.45 13.38 3.29
C LEU A 16 -10.46 14.40 4.43
N ALA A 17 -11.50 14.33 5.27
CA ALA A 17 -11.55 15.14 6.47
C ALA A 17 -10.29 14.89 7.33
N SER A 18 -9.80 15.93 7.99
CA SER A 18 -8.65 15.81 8.89
C SER A 18 -8.89 14.71 9.92
N LEU A 19 -7.87 13.88 10.15
CA LEU A 19 -7.94 12.77 11.09
C LEU A 19 -8.35 13.29 12.48
N ARG A 20 -9.34 12.66 13.10
CA ARG A 20 -9.72 13.04 14.47
C ARG A 20 -8.68 12.50 15.44
N LYS A 21 -8.53 13.13 16.60
CA LYS A 21 -7.63 12.66 17.67
C LYS A 21 -7.84 11.19 18.03
N ARG A 22 -9.10 10.72 18.02
CA ARG A 22 -9.45 9.31 18.23
C ARG A 22 -8.84 8.39 17.17
N ASP A 23 -8.92 8.80 15.91
CA ASP A 23 -8.44 7.98 14.79
C ASP A 23 -6.90 7.91 14.82
N ALA A 24 -6.23 9.01 15.19
CA ALA A 24 -4.77 9.01 15.37
C ALA A 24 -4.33 8.09 16.51
N LYS A 25 -5.06 8.10 17.64
CA LYS A 25 -4.79 7.19 18.77
C LYS A 25 -5.02 5.73 18.39
N ALA A 26 -6.07 5.44 17.62
CA ALA A 26 -6.33 4.09 17.14
C ALA A 26 -5.23 3.59 16.19
N LEU A 27 -4.71 4.47 15.32
CA LEU A 27 -3.55 4.13 14.48
C LEU A 27 -2.30 3.90 15.32
N GLU A 28 -2.04 4.77 16.30
CA GLU A 28 -0.90 4.60 17.21
C GLU A 28 -0.96 3.27 17.97
N GLU A 29 -2.13 2.90 18.49
CA GLU A 29 -2.34 1.61 19.16
C GLU A 29 -2.18 0.43 18.18
N PHE A 30 -2.65 0.57 16.94
CA PHE A 30 -2.51 -0.47 15.91
C PHE A 30 -1.05 -0.70 15.49
N PHE A 31 -0.23 0.36 15.46
CA PHE A 31 1.17 0.29 15.03
C PHE A 31 2.18 0.11 16.18
N ASN A 32 1.79 0.35 17.43
CA ASN A 32 2.57 0.04 18.63
C ASN A 32 2.37 -1.41 19.12
N ASP A 33 1.72 -2.27 18.33
CA ASP A 33 1.54 -3.66 18.71
C ASP A 33 2.86 -4.44 18.56
N ASP A 34 3.42 -4.88 19.69
CA ASP A 34 4.60 -5.74 19.77
C ASP A 34 4.45 -7.03 18.93
N GLN A 35 3.20 -7.43 18.62
CA GLN A 35 2.89 -8.57 17.75
C GLN A 35 3.36 -8.39 16.30
N ILE A 36 3.64 -7.17 15.85
CA ILE A 36 4.18 -6.95 14.49
C ILE A 36 5.53 -7.66 14.33
N GLN A 37 6.38 -7.61 15.36
CA GLN A 37 7.69 -8.27 15.31
C GLN A 37 7.56 -9.79 15.33
N GLU A 38 6.67 -10.33 16.16
CA GLU A 38 6.38 -11.77 16.20
C GLU A 38 5.83 -12.28 14.86
N THR A 39 4.87 -11.54 14.30
CA THR A 39 4.29 -11.84 12.98
C THR A 39 5.35 -11.79 11.88
N ALA A 40 6.24 -10.79 11.89
CA ALA A 40 7.33 -10.69 10.94
C ALA A 40 8.30 -11.89 11.03
N LEU A 41 8.66 -12.31 12.24
CA LEU A 41 9.51 -13.49 12.46
C LEU A 41 8.86 -14.77 11.93
N ASP A 42 7.56 -14.94 12.14
CA ASP A 42 6.82 -16.11 11.66
C ASP A 42 6.69 -16.12 10.14
N ILE A 43 6.46 -14.95 9.51
CA ILE A 43 6.50 -14.81 8.05
C ILE A 43 7.87 -15.21 7.52
N HIS A 44 8.96 -14.65 8.08
CA HIS A 44 10.31 -15.00 7.65
C HIS A 44 10.62 -16.49 7.78
N ARG A 45 10.20 -17.12 8.89
CA ARG A 45 10.33 -18.58 9.07
C ARG A 45 9.58 -19.37 8.00
N CYS A 46 8.39 -18.93 7.61
CA CYS A 46 7.62 -19.58 6.54
C CYS A 46 8.30 -19.40 5.18
N LEU A 47 8.74 -18.18 4.85
CA LEU A 47 9.39 -17.86 3.58
C LEU A 47 10.72 -18.60 3.43
N ALA A 48 11.51 -18.74 4.49
CA ALA A 48 12.77 -19.49 4.48
C ALA A 48 12.59 -20.99 4.18
N ARG A 49 11.36 -21.51 4.28
CA ARG A 49 11.03 -22.91 3.95
C ARG A 49 10.57 -23.07 2.50
N LEU A 50 10.33 -21.97 1.77
CA LEU A 50 10.03 -22.00 0.35
C LEU A 50 11.33 -22.06 -0.44
N TYR A 51 11.43 -23.04 -1.34
CA TYR A 51 12.55 -23.16 -2.28
C TYR A 51 12.02 -23.12 -3.72
N PRO A 52 12.62 -22.30 -4.61
CA PRO A 52 13.72 -21.38 -4.36
C PRO A 52 13.32 -20.21 -3.44
N GLU A 53 14.32 -19.60 -2.80
CA GLU A 53 14.10 -18.39 -2.01
C GLU A 53 13.50 -17.30 -2.92
N PRO A 54 12.45 -16.58 -2.47
CA PRO A 54 11.89 -15.50 -3.28
C PRO A 54 12.93 -14.39 -3.47
N CYS A 55 13.05 -13.85 -4.69
CA CYS A 55 13.93 -12.71 -4.95
C CYS A 55 13.26 -11.40 -4.48
N TRP A 56 13.64 -10.95 -3.28
CA TRP A 56 13.12 -9.70 -2.70
C TRP A 56 13.94 -8.46 -3.08
N GLU A 57 15.15 -8.66 -3.61
CA GLU A 57 16.12 -7.62 -3.96
C GLU A 57 15.90 -7.00 -5.35
N ASP A 58 15.05 -7.62 -6.18
CA ASP A 58 14.67 -7.04 -7.45
C ASP A 58 13.52 -6.06 -7.20
N GLU A 59 13.76 -4.76 -7.41
CA GLU A 59 12.70 -3.76 -7.31
C GLU A 59 11.64 -4.11 -8.39
N PRO A 60 10.45 -4.60 -8.01
CA PRO A 60 9.52 -5.20 -8.97
C PRO A 60 9.02 -4.18 -10.01
N TYR A 61 9.28 -2.90 -9.77
CA TYR A 61 8.88 -1.75 -10.56
C TYR A 61 10.06 -1.02 -11.21
N ASP A 62 11.29 -1.55 -11.19
CA ASP A 62 12.42 -0.94 -11.90
C ASP A 62 12.11 -0.72 -13.40
N PHE A 63 11.29 -1.60 -13.99
CA PHE A 63 10.81 -1.45 -15.35
C PHE A 63 9.98 -0.17 -15.59
N LEU A 64 9.42 0.45 -14.53
CA LEU A 64 8.66 1.70 -14.60
C LEU A 64 9.53 2.95 -14.61
N HIS A 65 10.83 2.85 -14.34
CA HIS A 65 11.75 3.98 -14.19
C HIS A 65 12.03 4.76 -15.51
N GLY A 66 11.23 4.55 -16.55
CA GLY A 66 11.23 5.33 -17.80
C GLY A 66 9.84 5.57 -18.40
N TYR A 67 8.76 5.24 -17.67
CA TYR A 67 7.37 5.38 -18.13
C TYR A 67 6.60 6.53 -17.46
N ILE A 68 7.14 7.12 -16.38
CA ILE A 68 6.55 8.22 -15.60
C ILE A 68 7.34 9.51 -15.77
#